data_AF-A0A024U3W2-F1
#
_entry.id   AF-A0A024U3W2-F1
#
_cell.length_a   1.000
_cell.length_b   1.000
_cell.length_c   1.000
_cell.angle_alpha   90.00
_cell.angle_beta   90.00
_cell.angle_gamma   90.00
#
_symmetry.space_group_name_H-M   'P 1'
#
loop_
_entity.id
_entity.type
_entity.pdbx_description
1 polymer ?
#
loop_
_entity_poly.entity_id
_entity_poly.type
_entity_poly.pdbx_seq_one_letter_code
_entity_poly.pdbx_strand_id
1 'polypeptide(L)'
;MLDELISWFNKIAKRLGIEIQWDSETVGCMPSLSSIPAHSQRPVQDALDEIAAWLHAPQNEHEFLLVYFDDETNLLKWHKVQRLLASIKKSFPVAEILRPDDTGGKPWPTFDTLLAQGKRVAFLTASDYSPVGNELLFHKMSLCSWQEPDLPFATYPDCRFAGSSVSTLTSHGVLFRPETSEIQYGLLNAMGHLGPNLHLIDEAVLPKLLECNVNIPSPDNITPTRMEAMVWSFAPSEPQAVGASECTAMLRPSARWLSRPCDNSTRMAMACKAVHNATWIVAPMTTHAMDMDGSNLCPQGFNPTTPTNGYENRLLHDALVNSPARLRVAGAWIPLSRALLTQVFGSQVSTNVYDRRVHSLVDSP
;
A
#
# COMPACT_ATOMS: atom_id res chain seq x y z
N MET A 1 19.21 -12.77 -24.92
CA MET A 1 19.81 -11.94 -26.00
C MET A 1 20.48 -10.70 -25.43
N LEU A 2 19.82 -9.96 -24.53
CA LEU A 2 20.43 -8.81 -23.82
C LEU A 2 21.59 -9.24 -22.89
N ASP A 3 21.43 -10.32 -22.13
CA ASP A 3 22.49 -10.86 -21.25
C ASP A 3 23.79 -11.24 -21.96
N GLU A 4 23.67 -11.90 -23.12
CA GLU A 4 24.82 -12.33 -23.91
C GLU A 4 25.58 -11.13 -24.49
N LEU A 5 24.84 -10.12 -24.96
CA LEU A 5 25.38 -8.86 -25.45
C LEU A 5 26.18 -8.14 -24.34
N ILE A 6 25.63 -8.11 -23.13
CA ILE A 6 26.23 -7.41 -21.99
C ILE A 6 27.44 -8.14 -21.44
N SER A 7 27.38 -9.48 -21.38
CA SER A 7 28.53 -10.33 -21.07
C SER A 7 29.70 -10.06 -22.03
N TRP A 8 29.42 -9.78 -23.30
CA TRP A 8 30.42 -9.43 -24.29
C TRP A 8 31.02 -8.04 -24.06
N PHE A 9 30.18 -7.03 -23.77
CA PHE A 9 30.64 -5.69 -23.42
C PHE A 9 31.52 -5.65 -22.16
N ASN A 10 31.14 -6.37 -21.11
CA ASN A 10 31.95 -6.48 -19.89
C ASN A 10 33.34 -7.08 -20.15
N LYS A 11 33.43 -8.09 -21.02
CA LYS A 11 34.72 -8.70 -21.40
C LYS A 11 35.63 -7.70 -22.13
N ILE A 12 35.05 -6.82 -22.94
CA ILE A 12 35.78 -5.76 -23.66
C ILE A 12 36.21 -4.65 -22.71
N ALA A 13 35.30 -4.16 -21.87
CA ALA A 13 35.60 -3.14 -20.87
C ALA A 13 36.73 -3.57 -19.92
N LYS A 14 36.68 -4.83 -19.45
CA LYS A 14 37.73 -5.42 -18.61
C LYS A 14 39.09 -5.49 -19.32
N ARG A 15 39.11 -5.75 -20.64
CA ARG A 15 40.33 -5.70 -21.46
C ARG A 15 40.87 -4.27 -21.65
N LEU A 16 40.02 -3.27 -21.56
CA LEU A 16 40.38 -1.84 -21.66
C LEU A 16 40.74 -1.22 -20.31
N GLY A 17 40.84 -2.02 -19.24
CA GLY A 17 41.17 -1.54 -17.89
C GLY A 17 40.02 -0.80 -17.20
N ILE A 18 38.80 -0.88 -17.75
CA ILE A 18 37.61 -0.29 -17.17
C ILE A 18 36.87 -1.40 -16.41
N GLU A 19 36.81 -1.31 -15.09
CA GLU A 19 35.96 -2.20 -14.30
C GLU A 19 34.51 -1.75 -14.43
N ILE A 20 33.80 -2.47 -15.28
CA ILE A 20 32.37 -2.30 -15.50
C ILE A 20 31.69 -3.60 -15.06
N GLN A 21 30.68 -3.48 -14.22
CA GLN A 21 29.90 -4.60 -13.69
C GLN A 21 28.47 -4.49 -14.22
N TRP A 22 28.23 -4.93 -15.46
CA TRP A 22 26.88 -4.97 -16.07
C TRP A 22 26.26 -6.37 -16.11
N ASP A 23 24.94 -6.40 -16.19
CA ASP A 23 24.06 -7.46 -16.66
C ASP A 23 22.80 -6.81 -17.25
N SER A 24 21.87 -7.60 -17.77
CA SER A 24 20.64 -7.09 -18.42
C SER A 24 19.82 -6.15 -17.55
N GLU A 25 19.89 -6.32 -16.23
CA GLU A 25 19.09 -5.57 -15.26
C GLU A 25 19.81 -4.29 -14.80
N THR A 26 21.15 -4.27 -14.80
CA THR A 26 21.96 -3.08 -14.49
C THR A 26 22.28 -2.20 -15.71
N VAL A 27 21.85 -2.62 -16.90
CA VAL A 27 21.85 -1.80 -18.11
C VAL A 27 20.83 -0.67 -17.96
N GLY A 28 21.33 0.51 -17.57
CA GLY A 28 20.48 1.56 -17.01
C GLY A 28 21.14 2.35 -15.88
N CYS A 29 22.13 1.76 -15.22
CA CYS A 29 22.86 2.42 -14.14
C CYS A 29 24.10 3.15 -14.66
N MET A 30 24.99 2.53 -15.45
CA MET A 30 26.15 3.27 -16.01
C MET A 30 26.83 2.60 -17.23
N PRO A 31 26.63 3.04 -18.48
CA PRO A 31 25.87 4.20 -18.88
C PRO A 31 24.38 3.91 -18.69
N SER A 32 23.66 4.92 -18.25
CA SER A 32 22.23 4.80 -18.12
C SER A 32 21.58 4.75 -19.50
N LEU A 33 20.98 3.60 -19.82
CA LEU A 33 20.03 3.49 -20.93
C LEU A 33 18.65 4.06 -20.56
N SER A 34 18.35 4.25 -19.26
CA SER A 34 17.20 5.01 -18.78
C SER A 34 17.37 6.54 -18.93
N SER A 35 18.47 7.00 -19.54
CA SER A 35 18.83 8.41 -19.76
C SER A 35 19.04 9.25 -18.49
N ILE A 36 19.07 8.64 -17.30
CA ILE A 36 19.41 9.31 -16.02
C ILE A 36 20.83 8.87 -15.62
N PRO A 37 21.85 9.71 -15.77
CA PRO A 37 23.21 9.34 -15.41
C PRO A 37 23.31 8.84 -13.96
N ALA A 38 24.18 7.86 -13.68
CA ALA A 38 24.41 7.33 -12.32
C ALA A 38 24.61 8.43 -11.26
N HIS A 39 25.31 9.51 -11.61
CA HIS A 39 25.58 10.62 -10.70
C HIS A 39 24.35 11.51 -10.42
N SER A 40 23.30 11.37 -11.22
CA SER A 40 21.98 12.00 -11.02
C SER A 40 21.03 11.08 -10.25
N GLN A 41 21.39 9.82 -10.01
CA GLN A 41 20.61 8.93 -9.16
C GLN A 41 20.84 9.25 -7.69
N ARG A 42 19.76 9.22 -6.93
CA ARG A 42 19.80 9.52 -5.49
C ARG A 42 20.59 8.43 -4.74
N PRO A 43 21.54 8.79 -3.87
CA PRO A 43 22.22 7.82 -3.01
C PRO A 43 21.25 7.13 -2.04
N VAL A 44 21.43 5.82 -1.83
CA VAL A 44 20.64 5.02 -0.86
C VAL A 44 20.70 5.62 0.55
N GLN A 45 21.84 6.17 0.96
CA GLN A 45 21.97 6.78 2.29
C GLN A 45 21.02 7.97 2.45
N ASP A 46 20.94 8.84 1.45
CA ASP A 46 20.10 10.04 1.52
C ASP A 46 18.61 9.66 1.52
N ALA A 47 18.23 8.58 0.83
CA ALA A 47 16.88 8.03 0.89
C ALA A 47 16.54 7.48 2.28
N LEU A 48 17.45 6.70 2.88
CA LEU A 48 17.26 6.16 4.23
C LEU A 48 17.20 7.26 5.29
N ASP A 49 18.04 8.29 5.18
CA ASP A 49 18.04 9.43 6.10
C ASP A 49 16.73 10.23 6.01
N GLU A 50 16.15 10.40 4.82
CA GLU A 50 14.82 11.02 4.67
C GLU A 50 13.71 10.17 5.28
N ILE A 51 13.70 8.86 5.00
CA ILE A 51 12.69 7.95 5.57
C ILE A 51 12.78 7.93 7.09
N ALA A 52 13.99 7.89 7.66
CA ALA A 52 14.21 7.97 9.10
C ALA A 52 13.70 9.30 9.68
N ALA A 53 14.05 10.42 9.04
CA ALA A 53 13.58 11.74 9.47
C ALA A 53 12.04 11.85 9.44
N TRP A 54 11.39 11.27 8.43
CA TRP A 54 9.93 11.18 8.37
C TRP A 54 9.38 10.30 9.51
N LEU A 55 9.91 9.09 9.69
CA LEU A 55 9.42 8.14 10.71
C LEU A 55 9.54 8.70 12.14
N HIS A 56 10.61 9.45 12.43
CA HIS A 56 10.86 10.04 13.74
C HIS A 56 10.18 11.40 13.96
N ALA A 57 9.42 11.90 12.98
CA ALA A 57 8.62 13.11 13.19
C ALA A 57 7.49 12.86 14.21
N PRO A 58 7.17 13.82 15.11
CA PRO A 58 6.17 13.60 16.16
C PRO A 58 4.80 13.16 15.64
N GLN A 59 4.37 13.70 14.50
CA GLN A 59 3.09 13.34 13.88
C GLN A 59 3.03 11.89 13.37
N ASN A 60 4.17 11.23 13.23
CA ASN A 60 4.29 9.87 12.71
C ASN A 60 4.62 8.87 13.82
N GLU A 61 4.49 9.22 15.10
CA GLU A 61 4.93 8.39 16.24
C GLU A 61 4.25 7.00 16.32
N HIS A 62 3.08 6.86 15.68
CA HIS A 62 2.31 5.63 15.61
C HIS A 62 2.46 4.89 14.27
N GLU A 63 3.36 5.33 13.41
CA GLU A 63 3.58 4.71 12.10
C GLU A 63 4.58 3.56 12.18
N PHE A 64 4.28 2.50 11.45
CA PHE A 64 5.20 1.39 11.21
C PHE A 64 5.48 1.27 9.70
N LEU A 65 6.76 1.22 9.32
CA LEU A 65 7.16 1.15 7.91
C LEU A 65 7.67 -0.23 7.50
N LEU A 66 7.22 -0.69 6.33
CA LEU A 66 7.82 -1.79 5.59
C LEU A 66 8.61 -1.20 4.42
N VAL A 67 9.93 -1.32 4.46
CA VAL A 67 10.82 -0.83 3.39
C VAL A 67 11.29 -2.02 2.57
N TYR A 68 10.81 -2.12 1.33
CA TYR A 68 11.21 -3.16 0.38
C TYR A 68 12.28 -2.63 -0.57
N PHE A 69 13.43 -3.30 -0.60
CA PHE A 69 14.45 -3.11 -1.61
C PHE A 69 14.18 -4.05 -2.77
N ASP A 70 13.85 -3.48 -3.91
CA ASP A 70 13.78 -4.21 -5.17
C ASP A 70 15.20 -4.41 -5.70
N ASP A 71 15.85 -5.47 -5.22
CA ASP A 71 17.28 -5.69 -5.33
C ASP A 71 17.65 -7.07 -5.89
N GLU A 72 18.89 -7.20 -6.33
CA GLU A 72 19.35 -8.41 -7.00
C GLU A 72 20.44 -9.15 -6.21
N THR A 73 20.62 -10.43 -6.54
CA THR A 73 21.68 -11.29 -5.99
C THR A 73 23.09 -10.72 -6.23
N ASN A 74 23.22 -9.77 -7.15
CA ASN A 74 24.44 -9.04 -7.43
C ASN A 74 25.00 -8.26 -6.24
N LEU A 75 24.16 -7.71 -5.35
CA LEU A 75 24.67 -7.05 -4.14
C LEU A 75 25.45 -8.03 -3.25
N LEU A 76 25.05 -9.30 -3.21
CA LEU A 76 25.78 -10.36 -2.51
C LEU A 76 27.08 -10.69 -3.24
N LYS A 77 27.02 -10.90 -4.56
CA LYS A 77 28.17 -11.20 -5.42
C LYS A 77 29.25 -10.11 -5.38
N TRP A 78 28.86 -8.85 -5.24
CA TRP A 78 29.76 -7.70 -5.19
C TRP A 78 30.12 -7.26 -3.78
N HIS A 79 29.76 -8.05 -2.76
CA HIS A 79 30.04 -7.79 -1.35
C HIS A 79 29.52 -6.41 -0.89
N LYS A 80 28.35 -6.00 -1.40
CA LYS A 80 27.71 -4.71 -1.06
C LYS A 80 26.64 -4.82 0.02
N VAL A 81 26.16 -6.02 0.35
CA VAL A 81 25.16 -6.24 1.42
C VAL A 81 25.61 -5.60 2.74
N GLN A 82 26.88 -5.77 3.14
CA GLN A 82 27.41 -5.15 4.37
C GLN A 82 27.36 -3.62 4.34
N ARG A 83 27.54 -3.01 3.17
CA ARG A 83 27.42 -1.55 2.99
C ARG A 83 25.97 -1.10 3.14
N LEU A 84 25.01 -1.87 2.61
CA LEU A 84 23.58 -1.61 2.81
C LEU A 84 23.21 -1.69 4.30
N LEU A 85 23.62 -2.75 5.00
CA LEU A 85 23.39 -2.90 6.44
C LEU A 85 23.99 -1.74 7.25
N ALA A 86 25.20 -1.30 6.89
CA ALA A 86 25.85 -0.14 7.52
C ALA A 86 25.06 1.16 7.29
N SER A 87 24.52 1.37 6.08
CA SER A 87 23.67 2.52 5.77
C SER A 87 22.37 2.51 6.57
N ILE A 88 21.70 1.35 6.69
CA ILE A 88 20.49 1.20 7.51
C ILE A 88 20.79 1.55 8.98
N LYS A 89 21.85 0.98 9.57
CA LYS A 89 22.24 1.23 10.97
C LYS A 89 22.66 2.67 11.24
N LYS A 90 23.09 3.40 10.21
CA LYS A 90 23.42 4.82 10.31
C LYS A 90 22.14 5.68 10.42
N SER A 91 21.09 5.32 9.70
CA SER A 91 19.84 6.09 9.66
C SER A 91 18.85 5.69 10.76
N PHE A 92 18.83 4.42 11.17
CA PHE A 92 17.84 3.87 12.10
C PHE A 92 18.52 3.24 13.34
N PRO A 93 18.05 3.56 14.56
CA PRO A 93 18.45 2.82 15.76
C PRO A 93 18.12 1.32 15.64
N VAL A 94 19.08 0.44 15.91
CA VAL A 94 18.86 -1.03 15.77
C VAL A 94 17.70 -1.54 16.64
N ALA A 95 17.44 -0.88 17.78
CA ALA A 95 16.37 -1.27 18.69
C ALA A 95 14.97 -1.17 18.09
N GLU A 96 14.72 -0.17 17.22
CA GLU A 96 13.41 0.05 16.58
C GLU A 96 13.21 -0.77 15.29
N ILE A 97 14.27 -1.40 14.79
CA ILE A 97 14.18 -2.28 13.61
C ILE A 97 13.63 -3.63 14.06
N LEU A 98 12.55 -4.09 13.42
CA LEU A 98 12.12 -5.48 13.50
C LEU A 98 13.11 -6.33 12.70
N ARG A 99 13.73 -7.32 13.35
CA ARG A 99 14.75 -8.18 12.75
C ARG A 99 14.25 -9.60 12.54
N PRO A 100 14.84 -10.37 11.62
CA PRO A 100 14.51 -11.80 11.43
C PRO A 100 14.50 -12.59 12.75
N ASP A 101 15.52 -12.43 13.59
CA ASP A 101 15.64 -13.10 14.88
C ASP A 101 14.51 -12.75 15.87
N ASP A 102 13.95 -11.54 15.79
CA ASP A 102 12.87 -11.10 16.68
C ASP A 102 11.57 -11.90 16.41
N THR A 103 11.38 -12.40 15.18
CA THR A 103 10.22 -13.23 14.81
C THR A 103 10.43 -14.70 15.14
N GLY A 104 11.68 -15.19 15.17
CA GLY A 104 12.00 -16.59 15.44
C GLY A 104 11.28 -17.58 14.53
N GLY A 105 10.99 -17.19 13.28
CA GLY A 105 10.23 -18.00 12.32
C GLY A 105 8.73 -18.13 12.61
N LYS A 106 8.20 -17.36 13.58
CA LYS A 106 6.77 -17.28 13.86
C LYS A 106 6.08 -16.30 12.91
N PRO A 107 4.75 -16.38 12.76
CA PRO A 107 3.98 -15.33 12.09
C PRO A 107 4.30 -13.96 12.71
N TRP A 108 4.35 -12.95 11.86
CA TRP A 108 4.61 -11.59 12.31
C TRP A 108 3.52 -11.12 13.29
N PRO A 109 3.90 -10.41 14.38
CA PRO A 109 2.91 -9.75 15.23
C PRO A 109 2.12 -8.68 14.47
N THR A 110 1.02 -8.23 15.05
CA THR A 110 0.29 -7.07 14.52
C THR A 110 1.16 -5.80 14.60
N PHE A 111 0.90 -4.81 13.73
CA PHE A 111 1.61 -3.53 13.81
C PHE A 111 1.46 -2.86 15.18
N ASP A 112 0.29 -2.91 15.81
CA ASP A 112 0.09 -2.40 17.18
C ASP A 112 1.01 -3.08 18.20
N THR A 113 1.19 -4.40 18.08
CA THR A 113 2.09 -5.16 18.95
C THR A 113 3.54 -4.76 18.72
N LEU A 114 3.93 -4.56 17.46
CA LEU A 114 5.27 -4.11 17.08
C LEU A 114 5.55 -2.70 17.63
N LEU A 115 4.62 -1.77 17.45
CA LEU A 115 4.70 -0.42 17.99
C LEU A 115 4.81 -0.43 19.52
N ALA A 116 4.01 -1.24 20.20
CA ALA A 116 4.08 -1.40 21.67
C ALA A 116 5.42 -2.00 22.15
N GLN A 117 6.11 -2.75 21.30
CA GLN A 117 7.47 -3.28 21.54
C GLN A 117 8.57 -2.28 21.16
N GLY A 118 8.21 -1.06 20.72
CA GLY A 118 9.15 -0.03 20.26
C GLY A 118 9.70 -0.29 18.87
N LYS A 119 9.13 -1.23 18.11
CA LYS A 119 9.50 -1.47 16.71
C LYS A 119 8.74 -0.51 15.80
N ARG A 120 9.47 0.08 14.85
CA ARG A 120 8.95 1.14 13.95
C ARG A 120 9.20 0.86 12.47
N VAL A 121 10.14 -0.03 12.14
CA VAL A 121 10.50 -0.32 10.74
C VAL A 121 10.95 -1.77 10.55
N ALA A 122 10.66 -2.35 9.39
CA ALA A 122 11.28 -3.59 8.92
C ALA A 122 11.79 -3.41 7.49
N PHE A 123 12.88 -4.11 7.16
CA PHE A 123 13.51 -4.07 5.84
C PHE A 123 13.37 -5.41 5.14
N LEU A 124 12.85 -5.39 3.91
CA LEU A 124 12.68 -6.55 3.06
C LEU A 124 13.53 -6.42 1.79
N THR A 125 13.98 -7.55 1.26
CA THR A 125 14.76 -7.63 0.02
C THR A 125 14.09 -8.58 -0.96
N ALA A 126 14.22 -8.29 -2.25
CA ALA A 126 13.75 -9.18 -3.31
C ALA A 126 14.61 -10.44 -3.37
N SER A 127 15.91 -10.29 -3.15
CA SER A 127 16.88 -11.38 -3.12
C SER A 127 17.12 -11.93 -1.71
N ASP A 128 17.40 -13.23 -1.60
CA ASP A 128 17.83 -13.84 -0.34
C ASP A 128 19.33 -13.60 -0.10
N TYR A 129 19.65 -12.81 0.93
CA TYR A 129 21.02 -12.49 1.33
C TYR A 129 21.53 -13.30 2.53
N SER A 130 20.84 -14.37 2.89
CA SER A 130 21.27 -15.25 3.97
C SER A 130 22.66 -15.87 3.71
N PRO A 131 23.52 -16.00 4.74
CA PRO A 131 23.33 -15.53 6.11
C PRO A 131 23.74 -14.06 6.35
N VAL A 132 24.34 -13.41 5.35
CA VAL A 132 24.97 -12.09 5.48
C VAL A 132 23.97 -11.00 5.86
N GLY A 133 22.77 -11.04 5.26
CA GLY A 133 21.71 -10.04 5.48
C GLY A 133 20.86 -10.27 6.74
N ASN A 134 20.93 -11.44 7.37
CA ASN A 134 19.98 -11.88 8.41
C ASN A 134 19.98 -10.99 9.66
N GLU A 135 20.99 -10.14 9.84
CA GLU A 135 21.03 -9.16 10.91
C GLU A 135 19.80 -8.22 10.88
N LEU A 136 19.39 -7.76 9.69
CA LEU A 136 18.35 -6.72 9.53
C LEU A 136 17.36 -6.98 8.38
N LEU A 137 17.70 -7.85 7.43
CA LEU A 137 16.97 -7.99 6.16
C LEU A 137 16.14 -9.27 6.16
N PHE A 138 14.84 -9.11 5.92
CA PHE A 138 13.96 -10.22 5.58
C PHE A 138 13.96 -10.45 4.07
N HIS A 139 14.04 -11.71 3.64
CA HIS A 139 13.66 -12.02 2.26
C HIS A 139 12.14 -11.86 2.09
N LYS A 140 11.67 -11.22 1.02
CA LYS A 140 10.22 -10.92 0.81
C LYS A 140 9.30 -12.13 0.99
N MET A 141 9.75 -13.32 0.58
CA MET A 141 8.98 -14.56 0.69
C MET A 141 8.70 -14.99 2.14
N SER A 142 9.41 -14.43 3.13
CA SER A 142 9.15 -14.68 4.55
C SER A 142 7.91 -13.94 5.07
N LEU A 143 7.39 -12.96 4.33
CA LEU A 143 6.20 -12.19 4.69
C LEU A 143 4.97 -12.69 3.93
N CYS A 144 4.05 -13.34 4.64
CA CYS A 144 2.70 -13.65 4.15
C CYS A 144 2.66 -14.26 2.73
N SER A 145 3.51 -15.25 2.45
CA SER A 145 3.56 -15.94 1.14
C SER A 145 3.47 -14.97 -0.05
N TRP A 146 4.25 -13.88 0.01
CA TRP A 146 4.28 -12.80 -0.98
C TRP A 146 4.23 -13.30 -2.43
N GLN A 147 3.35 -12.71 -3.24
CA GLN A 147 3.21 -13.03 -4.66
C GLN A 147 3.19 -11.76 -5.51
N GLU A 148 3.91 -11.83 -6.63
CA GLU A 148 3.94 -10.82 -7.70
C GLU A 148 3.34 -11.45 -8.97
N PRO A 149 2.00 -11.56 -9.05
CA PRO A 149 1.36 -12.22 -10.18
C PRO A 149 1.33 -11.33 -11.43
N ASP A 150 1.36 -11.98 -12.58
CA ASP A 150 1.23 -11.31 -13.88
C ASP A 150 -0.19 -10.75 -14.11
N LEU A 151 -0.25 -9.67 -14.89
CA LEU A 151 -1.48 -9.08 -15.42
C LEU A 151 -1.83 -9.72 -16.78
N PRO A 152 -3.10 -9.70 -17.24
CA PRO A 152 -4.25 -8.93 -16.74
C PRO A 152 -4.92 -9.50 -15.49
N PHE A 153 -5.79 -8.67 -14.88
CA PHE A 153 -6.56 -9.00 -13.70
C PHE A 153 -8.06 -8.98 -13.98
N ALA A 154 -8.76 -10.06 -13.64
CA ALA A 154 -10.22 -10.10 -13.57
C ALA A 154 -10.69 -9.42 -12.29
N THR A 155 -11.51 -8.38 -12.43
CA THR A 155 -11.94 -7.51 -11.33
C THR A 155 -13.01 -8.16 -10.46
N TYR A 156 -13.46 -7.46 -9.41
CA TYR A 156 -14.56 -7.90 -8.57
C TYR A 156 -15.80 -8.23 -9.42
N PRO A 157 -16.49 -9.37 -9.19
CA PRO A 157 -16.35 -10.28 -8.04
C PRO A 157 -15.34 -11.43 -8.21
N ASP A 158 -14.77 -11.63 -9.41
CA ASP A 158 -13.91 -12.80 -9.67
C ASP A 158 -12.53 -12.66 -9.03
N CYS A 159 -11.98 -11.45 -9.06
CA CYS A 159 -10.75 -11.05 -8.36
C CYS A 159 -9.60 -12.05 -8.57
N ARG A 160 -9.17 -12.20 -9.82
CA ARG A 160 -8.26 -13.28 -10.24
C ARG A 160 -7.24 -12.80 -11.26
N PHE A 161 -5.96 -13.09 -11.01
CA PHE A 161 -4.88 -12.86 -11.96
C PHE A 161 -4.88 -13.89 -13.08
N ALA A 162 -4.38 -13.48 -14.25
CA ALA A 162 -4.16 -14.39 -15.37
C ALA A 162 -3.29 -15.59 -14.95
N GLY A 163 -3.66 -16.79 -15.38
CA GLY A 163 -2.95 -18.02 -15.02
C GLY A 163 -3.18 -18.53 -13.59
N SER A 164 -3.80 -17.74 -12.71
CA SER A 164 -4.12 -18.19 -11.34
C SER A 164 -5.35 -19.08 -11.29
N SER A 165 -5.24 -20.22 -10.60
CA SER A 165 -6.37 -21.12 -10.32
C SER A 165 -7.25 -20.63 -9.16
N VAL A 166 -6.77 -19.68 -8.35
CA VAL A 166 -7.44 -19.17 -7.15
C VAL A 166 -7.66 -17.66 -7.20
N SER A 167 -8.74 -17.20 -6.55
CA SER A 167 -9.05 -15.78 -6.38
C SER A 167 -8.26 -15.20 -5.21
N THR A 168 -7.91 -13.92 -5.29
CA THR A 168 -7.32 -13.16 -4.17
C THR A 168 -8.21 -13.16 -2.94
N LEU A 169 -9.53 -13.29 -3.12
CA LEU A 169 -10.52 -13.35 -2.03
C LEU A 169 -10.49 -14.66 -1.24
N THR A 170 -9.97 -15.73 -1.85
CA THR A 170 -9.87 -17.06 -1.24
C THR A 170 -8.45 -17.41 -0.77
N SER A 171 -7.45 -16.62 -1.17
CA SER A 171 -6.04 -16.82 -0.84
C SER A 171 -5.67 -16.16 0.48
N HIS A 172 -6.15 -16.74 1.59
CA HIS A 172 -5.86 -16.24 2.92
C HIS A 172 -4.36 -16.31 3.25
N GLY A 173 -3.83 -15.26 3.88
CA GLY A 173 -2.43 -15.20 4.29
C GLY A 173 -1.45 -14.96 3.15
N VAL A 174 -1.93 -14.66 1.94
CA VAL A 174 -1.12 -14.26 0.78
C VAL A 174 -1.14 -12.74 0.65
N LEU A 175 0.04 -12.15 0.50
CA LEU A 175 0.21 -10.75 0.15
C LEU A 175 0.41 -10.63 -1.37
N PHE A 176 -0.51 -9.95 -2.05
CA PHE A 176 -0.42 -9.70 -3.49
C PHE A 176 0.17 -8.33 -3.80
N ARG A 177 1.26 -8.32 -4.57
CA ARG A 177 1.92 -7.14 -5.12
C ARG A 177 2.03 -7.26 -6.65
N PRO A 178 0.96 -7.09 -7.42
CA PRO A 178 1.09 -7.03 -8.87
C PRO A 178 1.87 -5.77 -9.25
N GLU A 179 2.80 -5.92 -10.18
CA GLU A 179 3.63 -4.84 -10.68
C GLU A 179 3.40 -4.61 -12.18
N THR A 180 3.73 -3.41 -12.62
CA THR A 180 3.72 -3.04 -14.03
C THR A 180 4.88 -2.11 -14.30
N SER A 181 5.34 -2.07 -15.55
CA SER A 181 6.33 -1.11 -16.00
C SER A 181 5.80 -0.31 -17.17
N GLU A 182 5.97 1.01 -17.10
CA GLU A 182 5.65 1.96 -18.16
C GLU A 182 6.90 2.31 -18.98
N ILE A 183 8.07 1.77 -18.61
CA ILE A 183 9.33 1.96 -19.31
C ILE A 183 9.20 1.47 -20.76
N GLN A 184 9.53 2.35 -21.70
CA GLN A 184 9.52 2.07 -23.14
C GLN A 184 10.88 2.42 -23.75
N TYR A 185 11.55 1.43 -24.32
CA TYR A 185 12.82 1.58 -25.03
C TYR A 185 12.58 1.80 -26.53
N GLY A 186 12.12 2.99 -26.90
CA GLY A 186 11.75 3.31 -28.28
C GLY A 186 10.59 2.43 -28.76
N LEU A 187 10.85 1.47 -29.67
CA LEU A 187 9.84 0.53 -30.16
C LEU A 187 9.69 -0.73 -29.29
N LEU A 188 10.53 -0.89 -28.27
CA LEU A 188 10.52 -2.04 -27.37
C LEU A 188 9.83 -1.70 -26.05
N ASN A 189 8.96 -2.59 -25.57
CA ASN A 189 8.34 -2.50 -24.26
C ASN A 189 9.34 -2.84 -23.13
N ALA A 190 8.89 -2.80 -21.88
CA ALA A 190 9.73 -3.02 -20.70
C ALA A 190 10.40 -4.41 -20.68
N MET A 191 9.78 -5.42 -21.30
CA MET A 191 10.34 -6.77 -21.46
C MET A 191 11.30 -6.90 -22.66
N GLY A 192 11.54 -5.82 -23.41
CA GLY A 192 12.38 -5.83 -24.60
C GLY A 192 11.71 -6.40 -25.85
N HIS A 193 10.39 -6.55 -25.86
CA HIS A 193 9.63 -7.00 -27.04
C HIS A 193 9.13 -5.83 -27.87
N LEU A 194 9.04 -6.01 -29.20
CA LEU A 194 8.44 -5.00 -30.09
C LEU A 194 6.97 -4.78 -29.74
N GLY A 195 6.60 -3.52 -29.49
CA GLY A 195 5.23 -3.12 -29.16
C GLY A 195 5.15 -2.28 -27.88
N PRO A 196 3.93 -1.91 -27.44
CA PRO A 196 3.71 -1.17 -26.21
C PRO A 196 3.74 -2.08 -24.97
N ASN A 197 3.89 -1.47 -23.79
CA ASN A 197 3.52 -2.11 -22.52
C ASN A 197 2.01 -2.35 -22.49
N LEU A 198 1.60 -3.54 -22.02
CA LEU A 198 0.20 -3.93 -21.91
C LEU A 198 -0.16 -4.11 -20.44
N HIS A 199 -1.44 -3.95 -20.13
CA HIS A 199 -2.01 -4.18 -18.80
C HIS A 199 -1.36 -3.32 -17.70
N LEU A 200 -1.21 -2.02 -17.96
CA LEU A 200 -0.71 -1.08 -16.97
C LEU A 200 -1.66 -0.97 -15.77
N ILE A 201 -1.07 -0.92 -14.57
CA ILE A 201 -1.74 -0.50 -13.34
C ILE A 201 -1.77 1.03 -13.33
N ASP A 202 -2.89 1.59 -13.80
CA ASP A 202 -3.16 3.03 -13.78
C ASP A 202 -4.22 3.40 -12.72
N GLU A 203 -4.57 4.68 -12.65
CA GLU A 203 -5.57 5.23 -11.75
C GLU A 203 -6.97 4.59 -11.91
N ALA A 204 -7.29 4.04 -13.09
CA ALA A 204 -8.55 3.37 -13.35
C ALA A 204 -8.55 1.90 -12.88
N VAL A 205 -7.38 1.26 -12.83
CA VAL A 205 -7.20 -0.12 -12.38
C VAL A 205 -6.98 -0.20 -10.87
N LEU A 206 -6.26 0.77 -10.28
CA LEU A 206 -5.91 0.78 -8.85
C LEU A 206 -7.11 0.54 -7.91
N PRO A 207 -8.25 1.25 -8.02
CA PRO A 207 -9.40 1.00 -7.16
C PRO A 207 -9.93 -0.44 -7.28
N LYS A 208 -9.89 -1.01 -8.49
CA LYS A 208 -10.42 -2.36 -8.76
C LYS A 208 -9.55 -3.45 -8.15
N LEU A 209 -8.24 -3.23 -8.05
CA LEU A 209 -7.32 -4.14 -7.34
C LEU A 209 -7.60 -4.09 -5.83
N LEU A 210 -7.81 -2.90 -5.27
CA LEU A 210 -8.11 -2.72 -3.85
C LEU A 210 -9.46 -3.33 -3.45
N GLU A 211 -10.48 -3.18 -4.31
CA GLU A 211 -11.78 -3.87 -4.17
C GLU A 211 -11.64 -5.39 -4.17
N CYS A 212 -10.52 -5.92 -4.64
CA CYS A 212 -10.21 -7.34 -4.70
C CYS A 212 -9.19 -7.80 -3.67
N ASN A 213 -8.97 -7.05 -2.59
CA ASN A 213 -8.04 -7.43 -1.53
C ASN A 213 -6.59 -7.63 -2.03
N VAL A 214 -6.20 -6.93 -3.11
CA VAL A 214 -4.79 -6.80 -3.49
C VAL A 214 -4.12 -5.82 -2.53
N ASN A 215 -3.02 -6.25 -1.91
CA ASN A 215 -2.46 -5.55 -0.76
C ASN A 215 -1.51 -4.41 -1.15
N ILE A 216 -0.66 -4.63 -2.16
CA ILE A 216 0.36 -3.67 -2.59
C ILE A 216 0.34 -3.51 -4.12
N PRO A 217 -0.71 -2.93 -4.73
CA PRO A 217 -0.67 -2.58 -6.15
C PRO A 217 0.56 -1.70 -6.45
N SER A 218 1.42 -2.11 -7.37
CA SER A 218 2.69 -1.44 -7.65
C SER A 218 2.73 -0.88 -9.07
N PRO A 219 2.16 0.32 -9.30
CA PRO A 219 2.35 1.04 -10.57
C PRO A 219 3.82 1.48 -10.72
N ASP A 220 4.30 1.63 -11.95
CA ASP A 220 5.71 1.98 -12.25
C ASP A 220 6.15 3.32 -11.63
N ASN A 221 5.24 4.30 -11.60
CA ASN A 221 5.46 5.61 -10.98
C ASN A 221 4.42 5.91 -9.90
N ILE A 222 4.85 6.60 -8.84
CA ILE A 222 3.96 7.21 -7.85
C ILE A 222 3.72 8.67 -8.23
N THR A 223 2.46 9.00 -8.52
CA THR A 223 1.98 10.37 -8.77
C THR A 223 0.89 10.72 -7.76
N PRO A 224 0.60 12.01 -7.51
CA PRO A 224 -0.52 12.39 -6.64
C PRO A 224 -1.85 11.74 -7.06
N THR A 225 -2.12 11.63 -8.36
CA THR A 225 -3.34 11.00 -8.89
C THR A 225 -3.38 9.49 -8.63
N ARG A 226 -2.25 8.79 -8.74
CA ARG A 226 -2.16 7.35 -8.40
C ARG A 226 -2.32 7.11 -6.91
N MET A 227 -1.69 7.95 -6.07
CA MET A 227 -1.86 7.87 -4.63
C MET A 227 -3.33 8.13 -4.24
N GLU A 228 -3.98 9.11 -4.86
CA GLU A 228 -5.41 9.38 -4.64
C GLU A 228 -6.28 8.18 -5.06
N ALA A 229 -5.99 7.55 -6.19
CA ALA A 229 -6.69 6.35 -6.66
C ALA A 229 -6.53 5.13 -5.72
N MET A 230 -5.46 5.10 -4.91
CA MET A 230 -5.24 4.05 -3.90
C MET A 230 -6.00 4.29 -2.59
N VAL A 231 -6.44 5.51 -2.31
CA VAL A 231 -7.37 5.74 -1.20
C VAL A 231 -8.66 5.02 -1.56
N TRP A 232 -9.27 4.25 -0.65
CA TRP A 232 -10.57 3.58 -0.87
C TRP A 232 -11.66 4.07 0.10
N SER A 233 -11.28 4.80 1.15
CA SER A 233 -12.15 5.23 2.25
C SER A 233 -12.85 6.56 1.95
N PHE A 234 -12.33 7.68 2.46
CA PHE A 234 -12.91 9.01 2.25
C PHE A 234 -12.93 9.41 0.78
N ALA A 235 -13.95 10.19 0.41
CA ALA A 235 -14.00 10.86 -0.88
C ALA A 235 -12.94 11.99 -0.92
N PRO A 236 -12.57 12.46 -2.13
CA PRO A 236 -11.71 13.62 -2.25
C PRO A 236 -12.24 14.81 -1.44
N SER A 237 -11.35 15.50 -0.73
CA SER A 237 -11.66 16.63 0.16
C SER A 237 -12.54 16.31 1.38
N GLU A 238 -12.67 15.04 1.76
CA GLU A 238 -13.32 14.61 3.00
C GLU A 238 -12.29 14.05 4.00
N PRO A 239 -12.55 14.09 5.31
CA PRO A 239 -13.72 14.69 5.96
C PRO A 239 -13.69 16.23 5.92
N GLN A 240 -14.81 16.85 5.55
CA GLN A 240 -14.93 18.33 5.57
C GLN A 240 -15.05 18.90 6.99
N ALA A 241 -15.49 18.07 7.94
CA ALA A 241 -15.62 18.44 9.35
C ALA A 241 -15.37 17.22 10.22
N VAL A 242 -14.78 17.43 11.40
CA VAL A 242 -14.63 16.41 12.45
C VAL A 242 -15.01 17.02 13.78
N GLY A 243 -15.59 16.23 14.69
CA GLY A 243 -15.99 16.69 16.01
C GLY A 243 -17.18 15.92 16.55
N ALA A 244 -17.70 16.38 17.70
CA ALA A 244 -18.76 15.67 18.42
C ALA A 244 -20.10 15.58 17.66
N SER A 245 -20.36 16.51 16.74
CA SER A 245 -21.58 16.55 15.91
C SER A 245 -21.43 15.89 14.55
N GLU A 246 -20.22 15.42 14.19
CA GLU A 246 -19.91 14.90 12.85
C GLU A 246 -19.68 13.39 12.90
N CYS A 247 -20.28 12.71 11.93
CA CYS A 247 -20.29 11.26 11.79
C CYS A 247 -19.82 10.86 10.39
N THR A 248 -19.14 9.72 10.29
CA THR A 248 -18.68 9.19 9.00
C THR A 248 -19.80 8.37 8.36
N ALA A 249 -20.12 8.66 7.10
CA ALA A 249 -21.19 8.02 6.36
C ALA A 249 -20.72 7.50 5.00
N MET A 250 -21.26 6.36 4.58
CA MET A 250 -21.27 5.91 3.20
C MET A 250 -22.68 6.07 2.63
N LEU A 251 -22.84 6.76 1.50
CA LEU A 251 -24.13 6.96 0.86
C LEU A 251 -24.36 5.91 -0.23
N ARG A 252 -25.61 5.53 -0.48
CA ARG A 252 -25.94 4.51 -1.48
C ARG A 252 -25.31 4.76 -2.87
N PRO A 253 -25.23 6.00 -3.40
CA PRO A 253 -24.65 6.25 -4.72
C PRO A 253 -23.12 6.12 -4.80
N SER A 254 -22.41 6.06 -3.68
CA SER A 254 -20.94 6.11 -3.65
C SER A 254 -20.36 5.19 -2.58
N ALA A 255 -19.34 4.39 -2.94
CA ALA A 255 -18.59 3.57 -1.99
C ALA A 255 -17.62 4.38 -1.12
N ARG A 256 -17.55 5.71 -1.30
CA ARG A 256 -16.66 6.59 -0.53
C ARG A 256 -17.33 7.13 0.73
N TRP A 257 -16.51 7.44 1.71
CA TRP A 257 -16.94 7.99 2.98
C TRP A 257 -16.99 9.51 2.94
N LEU A 258 -17.97 10.07 3.65
CA LEU A 258 -18.22 11.50 3.77
C LEU A 258 -18.42 11.84 5.24
N SER A 259 -18.08 13.07 5.64
CA SER A 259 -18.49 13.59 6.93
C SER A 259 -19.90 14.16 6.85
N ARG A 260 -20.76 13.83 7.83
CA ARG A 260 -22.15 14.32 7.91
C ARG A 260 -22.56 14.59 9.36
N PRO A 261 -23.47 15.55 9.58
CA PRO A 261 -24.06 15.74 10.90
C PRO A 261 -24.69 14.45 11.42
N CYS A 262 -24.43 14.11 12.69
CA CYS A 262 -24.90 12.88 13.35
C CYS A 262 -26.43 12.85 13.63
N ASP A 263 -27.25 13.57 12.85
CA ASP A 263 -28.67 13.71 13.12
C ASP A 263 -29.52 12.52 12.60
N ASN A 264 -30.74 12.41 13.13
CA ASN A 264 -31.71 11.36 12.78
C ASN A 264 -32.61 11.74 11.59
N SER A 265 -32.41 12.91 10.97
CA SER A 265 -33.25 13.33 9.84
C SER A 265 -32.92 12.55 8.57
N THR A 266 -31.71 11.98 8.53
CA THR A 266 -31.18 11.23 7.40
C THR A 266 -31.54 9.74 7.57
N ARG A 267 -32.16 9.12 6.54
CA ARG A 267 -32.53 7.69 6.53
C ARG A 267 -31.30 6.79 6.47
N MET A 268 -30.55 6.72 7.56
CA MET A 268 -29.27 6.04 7.64
C MET A 268 -29.39 4.72 8.39
N ALA A 269 -28.67 3.71 7.93
CA ALA A 269 -28.48 2.43 8.61
C ALA A 269 -27.16 2.40 9.37
N MET A 270 -26.95 1.38 10.19
CA MET A 270 -25.65 1.06 10.78
C MET A 270 -24.90 0.05 9.91
N ALA A 271 -23.61 0.27 9.69
CA ALA A 271 -22.72 -0.73 9.10
C ALA A 271 -22.37 -1.80 10.14
N CYS A 272 -22.65 -3.06 9.81
CA CYS A 272 -22.44 -4.19 10.71
C CYS A 272 -21.71 -5.32 9.99
N LYS A 273 -20.68 -5.89 10.64
CA LYS A 273 -19.94 -7.04 10.14
C LYS A 273 -20.23 -8.27 10.98
N ALA A 274 -20.37 -9.42 10.35
CA ALA A 274 -20.52 -10.68 11.05
C ALA A 274 -19.29 -10.98 11.92
N VAL A 275 -19.50 -11.56 13.09
CA VAL A 275 -18.41 -11.84 14.05
C VAL A 275 -17.43 -12.89 13.52
N HIS A 276 -17.89 -13.79 12.66
CA HIS A 276 -17.12 -14.98 12.26
C HIS A 276 -16.67 -15.01 10.78
N ASN A 277 -17.10 -14.04 9.97
CA ASN A 277 -16.74 -13.99 8.56
C ASN A 277 -16.81 -12.56 8.00
N ALA A 278 -16.46 -12.39 6.73
CA ALA A 278 -16.45 -11.09 6.05
C ALA A 278 -17.83 -10.59 5.60
N THR A 279 -18.94 -11.16 6.08
CA THR A 279 -20.29 -10.73 5.67
C THR A 279 -20.62 -9.38 6.28
N TRP A 280 -21.03 -8.45 5.42
CA TRP A 280 -21.52 -7.13 5.81
C TRP A 280 -23.03 -7.03 5.64
N ILE A 281 -23.69 -6.34 6.56
CA ILE A 281 -25.09 -5.95 6.45
C ILE A 281 -25.26 -4.48 6.83
N VAL A 282 -26.37 -3.90 6.39
CA VAL A 282 -26.84 -2.61 6.88
C VAL A 282 -28.05 -2.83 7.78
N ALA A 283 -27.91 -2.50 9.06
CA ALA A 283 -28.97 -2.66 10.05
C ALA A 283 -29.77 -1.36 10.19
N PRO A 284 -31.12 -1.39 10.11
CA PRO A 284 -31.93 -0.21 10.40
C PRO A 284 -31.67 0.29 11.81
N MET A 285 -31.43 1.59 11.97
CA MET A 285 -31.25 2.17 13.30
C MET A 285 -32.59 2.64 13.87
N THR A 286 -32.78 2.39 15.16
CA THR A 286 -33.88 2.94 15.96
C THR A 286 -33.39 4.00 16.96
N THR A 287 -32.06 4.17 17.09
CA THR A 287 -31.37 5.08 18.02
C THR A 287 -30.49 6.08 17.27
N HIS A 288 -29.99 7.11 17.98
CA HIS A 288 -29.25 8.20 17.36
C HIS A 288 -27.82 7.79 16.97
N ALA A 289 -27.29 8.39 15.90
CA ALA A 289 -25.88 8.21 15.51
C ALA A 289 -24.88 8.71 16.58
N MET A 290 -25.34 9.44 17.59
CA MET A 290 -24.51 9.83 18.73
C MET A 290 -24.31 8.71 19.76
N ASP A 291 -25.11 7.64 19.72
CA ASP A 291 -25.07 6.51 20.66
C ASP A 291 -24.17 5.35 20.17
N MET A 292 -23.29 5.64 19.20
CA MET A 292 -22.44 4.66 18.49
C MET A 292 -21.33 4.02 19.33
N ASP A 293 -21.08 4.50 20.54
CA ASP A 293 -19.98 4.04 21.41
C ASP A 293 -20.29 2.75 22.22
N GLY A 294 -21.22 1.88 21.76
CA GLY A 294 -21.34 0.51 22.29
C GLY A 294 -22.72 -0.06 22.60
N SER A 295 -23.80 0.46 22.02
CA SER A 295 -25.14 -0.12 22.16
C SER A 295 -25.47 -1.15 21.07
N ASN A 296 -26.49 -2.01 21.28
CA ASN A 296 -26.99 -3.06 20.37
C ASN A 296 -27.52 -2.52 19.02
N LEU A 297 -26.65 -1.91 18.20
CA LEU A 297 -26.98 -1.30 16.90
C LEU A 297 -27.00 -2.34 15.77
N CYS A 298 -26.40 -3.49 16.01
CA CYS A 298 -26.35 -4.61 15.09
C CYS A 298 -27.12 -5.81 15.67
N PRO A 299 -27.76 -6.63 14.82
CA PRO A 299 -28.43 -7.84 15.26
C PRO A 299 -27.43 -8.86 15.82
N GLN A 300 -27.95 -9.84 16.57
CA GLN A 300 -27.13 -10.91 17.14
C GLN A 300 -26.27 -11.60 16.06
N GLY A 301 -24.99 -11.79 16.36
CA GLY A 301 -24.00 -12.36 15.43
C GLY A 301 -23.29 -11.33 14.54
N PHE A 302 -23.63 -10.05 14.69
CA PHE A 302 -22.98 -8.93 14.00
C PHE A 302 -22.53 -7.86 15.00
N ASN A 303 -21.41 -7.20 14.69
CA ASN A 303 -20.89 -6.09 15.47
C ASN A 303 -20.80 -4.82 14.61
N PRO A 304 -21.04 -3.63 15.21
CA PRO A 304 -20.71 -2.38 14.55
C PRO A 304 -19.20 -2.30 14.39
N THR A 305 -18.72 -2.15 13.17
CA THR A 305 -17.29 -2.01 12.89
C THR A 305 -17.04 -1.29 11.57
N THR A 306 -15.82 -0.82 11.38
CA THR A 306 -15.39 -0.06 10.21
C THR A 306 -14.66 -0.97 9.23
N PRO A 307 -14.91 -0.87 7.91
CA PRO A 307 -14.11 -1.59 6.92
C PRO A 307 -12.61 -1.28 7.07
N THR A 308 -11.77 -2.30 7.00
CA THR A 308 -10.31 -2.14 7.20
C THR A 308 -9.51 -2.13 5.90
N ASN A 309 -10.15 -2.43 4.76
CA ASN A 309 -9.53 -2.41 3.44
C ASN A 309 -10.58 -2.14 2.33
N GLY A 310 -10.11 -1.96 1.09
CA GLY A 310 -10.96 -1.69 -0.06
C GLY A 310 -12.00 -2.79 -0.36
N TYR A 311 -11.66 -4.06 -0.11
CA TYR A 311 -12.58 -5.18 -0.30
C TYR A 311 -13.72 -5.18 0.73
N GLU A 312 -13.43 -5.00 2.01
CA GLU A 312 -14.48 -4.87 3.04
C GLU A 312 -15.37 -3.66 2.78
N ASN A 313 -14.79 -2.56 2.31
CA ASN A 313 -15.55 -1.37 1.93
C ASN A 313 -16.48 -1.66 0.75
N ARG A 314 -16.01 -2.42 -0.24
CA ARG A 314 -16.81 -2.88 -1.37
C ARG A 314 -17.98 -3.76 -0.92
N LEU A 315 -17.74 -4.74 -0.04
CA LEU A 315 -18.79 -5.60 0.49
C LEU A 315 -19.87 -4.83 1.25
N LEU A 316 -19.48 -3.82 2.05
CA LEU A 316 -20.43 -2.95 2.74
C LEU A 316 -21.26 -2.12 1.74
N HIS A 317 -20.63 -1.58 0.69
CA HIS A 317 -21.35 -0.85 -0.35
C HIS A 317 -22.35 -1.74 -1.09
N ASP A 318 -21.97 -2.96 -1.45
CA ASP A 318 -22.89 -3.93 -2.06
C ASP A 318 -24.05 -4.29 -1.11
N ALA A 319 -23.79 -4.47 0.19
CA ALA A 319 -24.84 -4.69 1.18
C ALA A 319 -25.81 -3.50 1.29
N LEU A 320 -25.28 -2.27 1.20
CA LEU A 320 -26.08 -1.04 1.19
C LEU A 320 -26.93 -0.93 -0.08
N VAL A 321 -26.34 -1.14 -1.27
CA VAL A 321 -27.02 -1.07 -2.56
C VAL A 321 -28.11 -2.13 -2.68
N ASN A 322 -27.82 -3.36 -2.24
CA ASN A 322 -28.76 -4.49 -2.31
C ASN A 322 -29.75 -4.52 -1.15
N SER A 323 -29.68 -3.58 -0.20
CA SER A 323 -30.62 -3.52 0.90
C SER A 323 -32.07 -3.33 0.40
N PRO A 324 -33.06 -4.03 1.00
CA PRO A 324 -34.44 -3.98 0.52
C PRO A 324 -35.01 -2.57 0.42
N ALA A 325 -35.69 -2.25 -0.68
CA ALA A 325 -36.28 -0.93 -0.92
C ALA A 325 -37.24 -0.46 0.21
N ARG A 326 -37.88 -1.41 0.90
CA ARG A 326 -38.72 -1.15 2.08
C ARG A 326 -37.99 -0.48 3.23
N LEU A 327 -36.68 -0.71 3.37
CA LEU A 327 -35.86 -0.06 4.40
C LEU A 327 -35.65 1.43 4.10
N ARG A 328 -35.81 1.84 2.84
CA ARG A 328 -35.68 3.24 2.40
C ARG A 328 -34.38 3.89 2.93
N VAL A 329 -33.28 3.16 3.04
CA VAL A 329 -32.03 3.72 3.56
C VAL A 329 -31.27 4.48 2.46
N ALA A 330 -30.89 5.71 2.76
CA ALA A 330 -30.09 6.60 1.93
C ALA A 330 -28.58 6.30 2.04
N GLY A 331 -28.14 5.74 3.16
CA GLY A 331 -26.75 5.41 3.43
C GLY A 331 -26.58 4.57 4.68
N ALA A 332 -25.32 4.33 5.06
CA ALA A 332 -24.93 3.68 6.30
C ALA A 332 -23.91 4.55 7.06
N TRP A 333 -24.04 4.63 8.37
CA TRP A 333 -23.02 5.16 9.26
C TRP A 333 -21.88 4.17 9.39
N ILE A 334 -20.66 4.69 9.33
CA ILE A 334 -19.41 3.95 9.54
C ILE A 334 -18.98 4.21 10.99
N PRO A 335 -18.94 3.19 11.86
CA PRO A 335 -18.63 3.33 13.28
C PRO A 335 -17.11 3.47 13.45
N LEU A 336 -16.60 4.64 13.09
CA LEU A 336 -15.21 5.04 13.20
C LEU A 336 -14.98 5.86 14.47
N SER A 337 -13.89 5.58 15.18
CA SER A 337 -13.56 6.28 16.43
C SER A 337 -13.41 7.79 16.20
N ARG A 338 -14.17 8.59 16.97
CA ARG A 338 -14.06 10.06 16.93
C ARG A 338 -12.71 10.56 17.40
N ALA A 339 -12.10 9.88 18.37
CA ALA A 339 -10.76 10.20 18.85
C ALA A 339 -9.75 10.02 17.71
N LEU A 340 -9.86 8.91 16.96
CA LEU A 340 -9.02 8.65 15.79
C LEU A 340 -9.23 9.70 14.70
N LEU A 341 -10.48 10.04 14.36
CA LEU A 341 -10.77 11.10 13.39
C LEU A 341 -10.19 12.45 13.78
N THR A 342 -10.28 12.82 15.06
CA THR A 342 -9.74 14.08 15.56
C THR A 342 -8.22 14.06 15.58
N GLN A 343 -7.60 12.93 15.89
CA GLN A 343 -6.15 12.76 15.85
C GLN A 343 -5.62 12.90 14.42
N VAL A 344 -6.27 12.25 13.44
CA VAL A 344 -5.81 12.22 12.04
C VAL A 344 -6.15 13.52 11.30
N PHE A 345 -7.36 14.05 11.48
CA PHE A 345 -7.87 15.18 10.69
C PHE A 345 -8.12 16.46 11.49
N GLY A 346 -8.08 16.43 12.83
CA GLY A 346 -8.50 17.57 13.68
C GLY A 346 -7.64 18.81 13.55
N SER A 347 -6.38 18.69 13.12
CA SER A 347 -5.52 19.85 12.79
C SER A 347 -5.71 20.35 11.35
N GLN A 348 -6.25 19.52 10.46
CA GLN A 348 -6.36 19.80 9.01
C GLN A 348 -7.72 20.34 8.58
N VAL A 349 -8.79 20.16 9.36
CA VAL A 349 -10.12 20.72 9.01
C VAL A 349 -10.13 22.27 8.99
N SER A 350 -9.13 22.94 9.57
CA SER A 350 -8.95 24.39 9.47
C SER A 350 -8.27 24.87 8.17
N THR A 351 -7.66 23.99 7.40
CA THR A 351 -6.88 24.33 6.20
C THR A 351 -7.08 23.22 5.19
N ASN A 352 -7.86 23.46 4.13
CA ASN A 352 -8.10 22.55 2.98
C ASN A 352 -7.29 21.25 3.04
N VAL A 353 -7.97 20.11 3.20
CA VAL A 353 -7.40 18.75 3.28
C VAL A 353 -6.42 18.43 2.13
N TYR A 354 -6.47 19.20 1.03
CA TYR A 354 -5.36 19.35 0.09
C TYR A 354 -4.37 20.42 0.57
N ASP A 355 -3.26 19.97 1.15
CA ASP A 355 -2.09 20.81 1.35
C ASP A 355 -1.72 21.48 0.00
N ARG A 356 -1.81 22.81 -0.06
CA ARG A 356 -1.44 23.59 -1.25
C ARG A 356 0.00 23.34 -1.70
N ARG A 357 0.86 22.73 -0.88
CA ARG A 357 2.20 22.28 -1.27
C ARG A 357 2.19 21.19 -2.34
N VAL A 358 1.13 20.39 -2.46
CA VAL A 358 1.00 19.40 -3.55
C VAL A 358 0.82 20.07 -4.91
N HIS A 359 0.13 21.22 -4.98
CA HIS A 359 0.06 22.00 -6.23
C HIS A 359 1.44 22.51 -6.69
N SER A 360 2.34 22.84 -5.75
CA SER A 360 3.68 23.35 -6.11
C SER A 360 4.58 22.30 -6.78
N LEU A 361 4.23 21.01 -6.69
CA LEU A 361 4.94 19.92 -7.37
C LEU A 361 4.38 19.64 -8.79
N VAL A 362 3.19 20.14 -9.11
CA VAL A 362 2.56 19.99 -10.44
C VAL A 362 2.87 21.19 -11.35
N ASP A 363 3.16 22.36 -10.77
CA ASP A 363 3.39 23.61 -11.49
C ASP A 363 4.88 24.03 -11.59
N SER A 364 5.82 23.13 -11.29
CA SER A 364 7.25 23.38 -11.57
C SER A 364 7.60 22.82 -12.96
N PRO A 365 8.07 23.66 -13.91
CA PRO A 365 8.29 23.29 -15.31
C PRO A 365 9.40 22.26 -15.52
#